data_AF-A0A7S3BGS5-F1
#
_entry.id   AF-A0A7S3BGS5-F1
#
_cell.length_a   1.000
_cell.length_b   1.000
_cell.length_c   1.000
_cell.angle_alpha   90.00
_cell.angle_beta   90.00
_cell.angle_gamma   90.00
#
_symmetry.space_group_name_H-M   'P 1'
#
loop_
_entity.id
_entity.type
_entity.pdbx_description
1 polymer ?
#
loop_
_entity_poly.entity_id
_entity_poly.type
_entity_poly.pdbx_seq_one_letter_code
_entity_poly.pdbx_strand_id
1 'polypeptide(L)'
;MADELTLDAERRRHAERLAEIEKVKRRREERERERAEHDAEMEQLMRERAMLEFAGWEQKEDEFHAQQARVRSEIRLAEGRAKPVDVLAKQLAAGLDFDFQTKPRDVMAELTEREVLDLREDVAHQLALMEGAGQSVGMEHDFWGAMLLCVDEKLRVLREKAEEERRGRRGKQGQGAVGGSDDIHAEVDSLLEGKSTSALEEMEAQVVATLTGGGAVEVEYWERVKARLAYFKAAALLEDIHAVLADKSVDAQRRAMMEEGAAPVGGPRDPAAAAAEEEERLAREAERADAEEAAARQEAFRATRAIGSPSP
;
A
#
# COMPACT_ATOMS: atom_id res chain seq x y z
N MET A 1 -78.39 -52.67 -12.03
CA MET A 1 -77.99 -52.35 -13.42
C MET A 1 -78.16 -50.88 -13.80
N ALA A 2 -79.31 -50.23 -13.64
CA ALA A 2 -79.44 -48.79 -13.96
C ALA A 2 -78.70 -47.86 -12.97
N ASP A 3 -78.75 -48.17 -11.66
CA ASP A 3 -78.05 -47.38 -10.61
C ASP A 3 -76.51 -47.54 -10.60
N GLU A 4 -76.00 -48.67 -11.11
CA GLU A 4 -74.55 -48.91 -11.18
C GLU A 4 -73.90 -48.12 -12.33
N LEU A 5 -74.63 -47.88 -13.41
CA LEU A 5 -74.18 -47.10 -14.57
C LEU A 5 -74.09 -45.60 -14.25
N THR A 6 -74.98 -45.08 -13.41
CA THR A 6 -74.95 -43.69 -12.92
C THR A 6 -73.81 -43.46 -11.93
N LEU A 7 -73.55 -44.41 -11.02
CA LEU A 7 -72.39 -44.38 -10.11
C LEU A 7 -71.05 -44.45 -10.86
N ASP A 8 -70.93 -45.29 -11.89
CA ASP A 8 -69.70 -45.40 -12.68
C ASP A 8 -69.45 -44.13 -13.53
N ALA A 9 -70.52 -43.53 -14.08
CA ALA A 9 -70.43 -42.26 -14.79
C ALA A 9 -70.02 -41.09 -13.88
N GLU A 10 -70.52 -41.03 -12.64
CA GLU A 10 -70.11 -40.03 -11.64
C GLU A 10 -68.66 -40.22 -11.19
N ARG A 11 -68.21 -41.46 -11.01
CA ARG A 11 -66.80 -41.78 -10.71
C ARG A 11 -65.85 -41.36 -11.82
N ARG A 12 -66.23 -41.57 -13.10
CA ARG A 12 -65.43 -41.09 -14.25
C ARG A 12 -65.34 -39.57 -14.29
N ARG A 13 -66.45 -38.85 -14.09
CA ARG A 13 -66.45 -37.38 -14.00
C ARG A 13 -65.64 -36.87 -12.81
N HIS A 14 -65.64 -37.58 -11.69
CA HIS A 14 -64.79 -37.25 -10.55
C HIS A 14 -63.31 -37.49 -10.85
N ALA A 15 -62.96 -38.59 -11.49
CA ALA A 15 -61.59 -38.89 -11.92
C ALA A 15 -61.06 -37.88 -12.94
N GLU A 16 -61.88 -37.49 -13.92
CA GLU A 16 -61.55 -36.44 -14.91
C GLU A 16 -61.30 -35.09 -14.23
N ARG A 17 -62.15 -34.69 -13.28
CA ARG A 17 -61.96 -33.46 -12.48
C ARG A 17 -60.66 -33.51 -11.66
N LEU A 18 -60.35 -34.65 -11.04
CA LEU A 18 -59.10 -34.82 -10.29
C LEU A 18 -57.87 -34.74 -11.21
N ALA A 19 -57.91 -35.36 -12.39
CA ALA A 19 -56.83 -35.30 -13.37
C ALA A 19 -56.62 -33.88 -13.92
N GLU A 20 -57.71 -33.13 -14.12
CA GLU A 20 -57.65 -31.72 -14.52
C GLU A 20 -57.04 -30.84 -13.41
N ILE A 21 -57.43 -31.06 -12.15
CA ILE A 21 -56.86 -30.39 -10.97
C ILE A 21 -55.35 -30.69 -10.86
N GLU A 22 -54.94 -31.94 -11.05
CA GLU A 22 -53.53 -32.35 -11.01
C GLU A 22 -52.72 -31.68 -12.12
N LYS A 23 -53.25 -31.62 -13.35
CA LYS A 23 -52.61 -30.92 -14.48
C LYS A 23 -52.46 -29.42 -14.22
N VAL A 24 -53.46 -28.78 -13.63
CA VAL A 24 -53.40 -27.36 -13.25
C VAL A 24 -52.40 -27.14 -12.11
N LYS A 25 -52.34 -28.04 -11.13
CA LYS A 25 -51.40 -27.99 -10.02
C LYS A 25 -49.95 -28.11 -10.52
N ARG A 26 -49.66 -29.09 -11.39
CA ARG A 26 -48.34 -29.24 -12.01
C ARG A 26 -47.90 -27.99 -12.78
N ARG A 27 -48.81 -27.37 -13.56
CA ARG A 27 -48.53 -26.11 -14.27
C ARG A 27 -48.34 -24.90 -13.34
N ARG A 28 -48.86 -24.94 -12.12
CA ARG A 28 -48.61 -23.89 -11.11
C ARG A 28 -47.24 -24.10 -10.48
N GLU A 29 -46.93 -25.33 -10.08
CA GLU A 29 -45.64 -25.71 -9.51
C GLU A 29 -44.48 -25.46 -10.48
N GLU A 30 -44.64 -25.81 -11.77
CA GLU A 30 -43.63 -25.55 -12.81
C GLU A 30 -43.37 -24.04 -12.97
N ARG A 31 -44.43 -23.23 -13.07
CA ARG A 31 -44.31 -21.77 -13.14
C ARG A 31 -43.78 -21.14 -11.85
N GLU A 32 -44.05 -21.74 -10.70
CA GLU A 32 -43.50 -21.27 -9.41
C GLU A 32 -42.01 -21.61 -9.29
N ARG A 33 -41.59 -22.78 -9.79
CA ARG A 33 -40.16 -23.13 -9.88
C ARG A 33 -39.41 -22.23 -10.84
N GLU A 34 -39.93 -22.03 -12.05
CA GLU A 34 -39.32 -21.11 -13.03
C GLU A 34 -39.20 -19.68 -12.49
N ARG A 35 -40.24 -19.19 -11.81
CA ARG A 35 -40.18 -17.88 -11.13
C ARG A 35 -39.16 -17.86 -10.00
N ALA A 36 -39.14 -18.89 -9.16
CA ALA A 36 -38.21 -18.97 -8.04
C ALA A 36 -36.75 -19.07 -8.51
N GLU A 37 -36.48 -19.82 -9.59
CA GLU A 37 -35.16 -19.90 -10.22
C GLU A 37 -34.75 -18.56 -10.82
N HIS A 38 -35.64 -17.90 -11.57
CA HIS A 38 -35.39 -16.57 -12.12
C HIS A 38 -35.16 -15.51 -11.03
N ASP A 39 -35.99 -15.50 -9.98
CA ASP A 39 -35.84 -14.57 -8.86
C ASP A 39 -34.52 -14.81 -8.10
N ALA A 40 -34.10 -16.07 -7.94
CA ALA A 40 -32.83 -16.42 -7.33
C ALA A 40 -31.61 -16.01 -8.18
N GLU A 41 -31.68 -16.21 -9.51
CA GLU A 41 -30.64 -15.75 -10.45
C GLU A 41 -30.52 -14.22 -10.43
N MET A 42 -31.67 -13.51 -10.44
CA MET A 42 -31.69 -12.05 -10.35
C MET A 42 -31.15 -11.55 -9.02
N GLU A 43 -31.47 -12.21 -7.90
CA GLU A 43 -30.91 -11.87 -6.59
C GLU A 43 -29.40 -12.07 -6.56
N GLN A 44 -28.90 -13.17 -7.12
CA GLN A 44 -27.46 -13.42 -7.22
C GLN A 44 -26.76 -12.34 -8.05
N LEU A 45 -27.30 -12.00 -9.23
CA LEU A 45 -26.76 -10.93 -10.08
C LEU A 45 -26.78 -9.57 -9.37
N MET A 46 -27.83 -9.25 -8.62
CA MET A 46 -27.89 -8.01 -7.84
C MET A 46 -26.83 -7.98 -6.73
N ARG A 47 -26.61 -9.10 -6.04
CA ARG A 47 -25.56 -9.21 -5.00
C ARG A 47 -24.17 -9.08 -5.61
N GLU A 48 -23.90 -9.76 -6.72
CA GLU A 48 -22.62 -9.66 -7.44
C GLU A 48 -22.35 -8.23 -7.90
N ARG A 49 -23.36 -7.56 -8.46
CA ARG A 49 -23.25 -6.15 -8.85
C ARG A 49 -22.99 -5.25 -7.65
N ALA A 50 -23.71 -5.44 -6.54
CA ALA A 50 -23.51 -4.66 -5.33
C ALA A 50 -22.09 -4.85 -4.75
N MET A 51 -21.53 -6.07 -4.80
CA MET A 51 -20.15 -6.32 -4.38
C MET A 51 -19.13 -5.60 -5.26
N LEU A 52 -19.32 -5.61 -6.59
CA LEU A 52 -18.44 -4.89 -7.52
C LEU A 52 -18.53 -3.37 -7.34
N GLU A 53 -19.74 -2.83 -7.15
CA GLU A 53 -19.95 -1.41 -6.89
C GLU A 53 -19.32 -0.99 -5.56
N PHE A 54 -19.44 -1.82 -4.52
CA PHE A 54 -18.80 -1.59 -3.21
C PHE A 54 -17.28 -1.61 -3.31
N ALA A 55 -16.70 -2.62 -3.97
CA ALA A 55 -15.25 -2.71 -4.17
C ALA A 55 -14.69 -1.52 -4.96
N GLY A 56 -15.41 -1.06 -6.00
CA GLY A 56 -15.02 0.14 -6.74
C GLY A 56 -15.14 1.43 -5.92
N TRP A 57 -16.01 1.46 -4.91
CA TRP A 57 -16.12 2.58 -3.97
C TRP A 57 -14.95 2.59 -2.98
N GLU A 58 -14.61 1.43 -2.42
CA GLU A 58 -13.48 1.25 -1.49
C GLU A 58 -12.16 1.68 -2.15
N GLN A 59 -11.90 1.26 -3.39
CA GLN A 59 -10.71 1.70 -4.13
C GLN A 59 -10.65 3.22 -4.35
N LYS A 60 -11.79 3.86 -4.65
CA LYS A 60 -11.84 5.32 -4.81
C LYS A 60 -11.63 6.06 -3.50
N GLU A 61 -12.12 5.50 -2.39
CA GLU A 61 -11.90 6.05 -1.06
C GLU A 61 -10.41 5.96 -0.67
N ASP A 62 -9.79 4.81 -0.90
CA ASP A 62 -8.34 4.62 -0.69
C ASP A 62 -7.50 5.59 -1.55
N GLU A 63 -7.84 5.74 -2.83
CA GLU A 63 -7.17 6.67 -3.73
C GLU A 63 -7.32 8.12 -3.24
N PHE A 64 -8.52 8.51 -2.82
CA PHE A 64 -8.77 9.84 -2.27
C PHE A 64 -7.94 10.07 -1.00
N HIS A 65 -7.85 9.09 -0.10
CA HIS A 65 -7.02 9.18 1.09
C HIS A 65 -5.53 9.29 0.75
N ALA A 66 -5.05 8.54 -0.23
CA ALA A 66 -3.66 8.63 -0.71
C ALA A 66 -3.36 10.03 -1.30
N GLN A 67 -4.25 10.56 -2.13
CA GLN A 67 -4.13 11.91 -2.68
C GLN A 67 -4.14 12.99 -1.58
N GLN A 68 -5.05 12.89 -0.61
CA GLN A 68 -5.09 13.78 0.55
C GLN A 68 -3.80 13.71 1.38
N ALA A 69 -3.27 12.51 1.63
CA ALA A 69 -2.03 12.31 2.35
C ALA A 69 -0.84 12.97 1.63
N ARG A 70 -0.77 12.81 0.30
CA ARG A 70 0.22 13.46 -0.55
C ARG A 70 0.14 14.98 -0.48
N VAL A 71 -1.04 15.57 -0.73
CA VAL A 71 -1.24 17.03 -0.67
C VAL A 71 -0.87 17.57 0.71
N ARG A 72 -1.26 16.88 1.79
CA ARG A 72 -0.87 17.26 3.15
C ARG A 72 0.63 17.19 3.38
N SER A 73 1.33 16.23 2.79
CA SER A 73 2.80 16.13 2.84
C SER A 73 3.44 17.31 2.14
N GLU A 74 2.98 17.63 0.93
CA GLU A 74 3.47 18.77 0.13
C GLU A 74 3.28 20.12 0.87
N ILE A 75 2.13 20.34 1.49
CA ILE A 75 1.88 21.54 2.32
C ILE A 75 2.84 21.60 3.52
N ARG A 76 3.04 20.49 4.24
CA ARG A 76 3.95 20.43 5.40
C ARG A 76 5.39 20.73 5.01
N LEU A 77 5.83 20.21 3.86
CA LEU A 77 7.15 20.49 3.28
C LEU A 77 7.30 21.98 2.93
N ALA A 78 6.30 22.57 2.29
CA ALA A 78 6.32 23.99 1.90
C ALA A 78 6.33 24.95 3.10
N GLU A 79 5.65 24.59 4.19
CA GLU A 79 5.58 25.40 5.41
C GLU A 79 6.76 25.20 6.37
N GLY A 80 7.73 24.34 6.04
CA GLY A 80 8.88 24.04 6.90
C GLY A 80 8.51 23.23 8.15
N ARG A 81 7.38 22.53 8.13
CA ARG A 81 6.87 21.67 9.22
C ARG A 81 6.79 20.21 8.77
N ALA A 82 7.76 19.81 7.95
CA ALA A 82 7.84 18.46 7.40
C ALA A 82 7.96 17.43 8.52
N LYS A 83 7.17 16.36 8.45
CA LYS A 83 7.44 15.17 9.25
C LYS A 83 8.64 14.42 8.67
N PRO A 84 9.32 13.59 9.47
CA PRO A 84 10.36 12.69 8.98
C PRO A 84 9.96 11.86 7.75
N VAL A 85 8.75 11.28 7.74
CA VAL A 85 8.25 10.51 6.58
C VAL A 85 8.09 11.36 5.32
N ASP A 86 7.73 12.65 5.46
CA ASP A 86 7.57 13.56 4.32
C ASP A 86 8.93 13.82 3.66
N VAL A 87 9.99 13.96 4.46
CA VAL A 87 11.37 14.13 3.97
C VAL A 87 11.84 12.88 3.22
N LEU A 88 11.58 11.68 3.77
CA LEU A 88 11.92 10.41 3.12
C LEU A 88 11.16 10.21 1.80
N ALA A 89 9.86 10.51 1.78
CA ALA A 89 9.06 10.45 0.55
C ALA A 89 9.56 11.44 -0.51
N LYS A 90 9.98 12.64 -0.09
CA LYS A 90 10.58 13.63 -0.99
C LYS A 90 11.94 13.17 -1.55
N GLN A 91 12.76 12.46 -0.77
CA GLN A 91 14.01 11.85 -1.25
C GLN A 91 13.75 10.86 -2.39
N LEU A 92 12.75 9.99 -2.22
CA LEU A 92 12.36 8.99 -3.22
C LEU A 92 11.80 9.61 -4.50
N ALA A 93 11.02 10.69 -4.38
CA ALA A 93 10.47 11.40 -5.52
C ALA A 93 11.55 12.05 -6.42
N ALA A 94 12.81 12.12 -5.96
CA ALA A 94 13.98 12.60 -6.70
C ALA A 94 13.73 13.91 -7.47
N GLY A 95 13.00 14.85 -6.84
CA GLY A 95 12.72 16.15 -7.44
C GLY A 95 13.99 16.96 -7.67
N LEU A 96 14.00 17.78 -8.73
CA LEU A 96 15.09 18.68 -9.11
C LEU A 96 15.62 19.56 -7.96
N ASP A 97 14.77 19.82 -6.96
CA ASP A 97 15.04 20.71 -5.82
C ASP A 97 15.29 19.98 -4.49
N PHE A 98 15.59 18.68 -4.50
CA PHE A 98 15.93 17.98 -3.26
C PHE A 98 17.42 18.08 -2.91
N ASP A 99 17.70 18.54 -1.70
CA ASP A 99 19.06 18.53 -1.14
C ASP A 99 19.43 17.14 -0.62
N PHE A 100 20.15 16.38 -1.45
CA PHE A 100 20.69 15.07 -1.09
C PHE A 100 21.87 15.14 -0.10
N GLN A 101 22.21 16.29 0.50
CA GLN A 101 23.16 16.31 1.63
C GLN A 101 22.64 15.53 2.85
N THR A 102 21.32 15.47 3.04
CA THR A 102 20.73 14.72 4.17
C THR A 102 20.53 13.26 3.77
N LYS A 103 21.22 12.35 4.46
CA LYS A 103 21.04 10.91 4.23
C LYS A 103 19.73 10.41 4.86
N PRO A 104 19.13 9.33 4.36
CA PRO A 104 17.87 8.80 4.91
C PRO A 104 17.93 8.48 6.41
N ARG A 105 19.06 7.96 6.89
CA ARG A 105 19.27 7.62 8.30
C ARG A 105 19.40 8.85 9.20
N ASP A 106 19.92 9.96 8.67
CA ASP A 106 20.16 11.19 9.41
C ASP A 106 18.85 11.92 9.76
N VAL A 107 17.77 11.63 9.03
CA VAL A 107 16.40 12.10 9.33
C VAL A 107 15.97 11.73 10.76
N MET A 108 16.52 10.65 11.32
CA MET A 108 16.22 10.17 12.67
C MET A 108 17.22 10.61 13.75
N ALA A 109 18.21 11.46 13.42
CA ALA A 109 19.30 11.80 14.33
C ALA A 109 18.78 12.42 15.64
N GLU A 110 17.88 13.41 15.53
CA GLU A 110 17.40 14.25 16.64
C GLU A 110 16.01 13.85 17.16
N LEU A 111 15.43 12.76 16.66
CA LEU A 111 14.10 12.31 17.08
C LEU A 111 14.12 11.65 18.47
N THR A 112 13.08 11.94 19.26
CA THR A 112 12.78 11.25 20.53
C THR A 112 12.24 9.85 20.30
N GLU A 113 12.25 8.98 21.32
CA GLU A 113 11.67 7.62 21.21
C GLU A 113 10.23 7.64 20.69
N ARG A 114 9.42 8.61 21.13
CA ARG A 114 8.03 8.73 20.70
C ARG A 114 7.93 9.11 19.22
N GLU A 115 8.74 10.03 18.75
CA GLU A 115 8.75 10.45 17.34
C GLU A 115 9.30 9.35 16.42
N VAL A 116 10.27 8.56 16.88
CA VAL A 116 10.76 7.40 16.12
C VAL A 116 9.67 6.31 16.06
N LEU A 117 8.85 6.14 17.11
CA LEU A 117 7.69 5.23 17.05
C LEU A 117 6.65 5.71 16.04
N ASP A 118 6.31 6.99 16.04
CA ASP A 118 5.37 7.56 15.08
C ASP A 118 5.93 7.41 13.64
N LEU A 119 7.24 7.65 13.43
CA LEU A 119 7.89 7.41 12.14
C LEU A 119 7.86 5.93 11.72
N ARG A 120 8.02 5.00 12.67
CA ARG A 120 7.93 3.56 12.39
C ARG A 120 6.54 3.19 11.85
N GLU A 121 5.49 3.72 12.48
CA GLU A 121 4.11 3.51 12.04
C GLU A 121 3.89 4.12 10.65
N ASP A 122 4.39 5.34 10.42
CA ASP A 122 4.31 6.01 9.11
C ASP A 122 5.04 5.20 8.01
N VAL A 123 6.25 4.69 8.26
CA VAL A 123 7.03 3.85 7.32
C VAL A 123 6.35 2.50 7.05
N ALA A 124 5.86 1.84 8.10
CA ALA A 124 5.13 0.57 7.95
C ALA A 124 3.83 0.76 7.14
N HIS A 125 3.16 1.89 7.31
CA HIS A 125 1.99 2.24 6.52
C HIS A 125 2.35 2.44 5.03
N GLN A 126 3.47 3.10 4.71
CA GLN A 126 3.93 3.23 3.32
C GLN A 126 4.15 1.86 2.66
N LEU A 127 4.81 0.92 3.35
CA LEU A 127 4.98 -0.44 2.85
C LEU A 127 3.64 -1.14 2.61
N ALA A 128 2.72 -1.08 3.58
CA ALA A 128 1.42 -1.72 3.45
C ALA A 128 0.60 -1.16 2.28
N LEU A 129 0.67 0.15 2.03
CA LEU A 129 0.04 0.78 0.87
C LEU A 129 0.63 0.24 -0.45
N MET A 130 1.96 0.15 -0.54
CA MET A 130 2.63 -0.37 -1.72
C MET A 130 2.30 -1.85 -1.96
N GLU A 131 2.29 -2.67 -0.92
CA GLU A 131 1.92 -4.09 -0.99
C GLU A 131 0.46 -4.25 -1.44
N GLY A 132 -0.46 -3.44 -0.89
CA GLY A 132 -1.87 -3.42 -1.30
C GLY A 132 -2.06 -3.01 -2.77
N ALA A 133 -1.21 -2.11 -3.27
CA ALA A 133 -1.18 -1.71 -4.68
C ALA A 133 -0.43 -2.68 -5.61
N GLY A 134 0.11 -3.79 -5.09
CA GLY A 134 0.90 -4.76 -5.85
C GLY A 134 2.30 -4.27 -6.24
N GLN A 135 2.80 -3.22 -5.59
CA GLN A 135 4.12 -2.60 -5.80
C GLN A 135 5.17 -3.17 -4.83
N SER A 136 5.14 -4.48 -4.56
CA SER A 136 6.03 -5.16 -3.61
C SER A 136 7.47 -5.40 -4.13
N VAL A 137 7.82 -4.85 -5.30
CA VAL A 137 9.13 -5.05 -5.93
C VAL A 137 9.63 -3.73 -6.50
N GLY A 138 10.90 -3.43 -6.24
CA GLY A 138 11.60 -2.30 -6.83
C GLY A 138 12.25 -1.41 -5.78
N MET A 139 13.04 -0.44 -6.26
CA MET A 139 13.86 0.44 -5.44
C MET A 139 13.09 1.17 -4.33
N GLU A 140 11.85 1.60 -4.60
CA GLU A 140 11.03 2.29 -3.59
C GLU A 140 10.59 1.36 -2.46
N HIS A 141 10.16 0.13 -2.79
CA HIS A 141 9.77 -0.87 -1.81
C HIS A 141 10.98 -1.30 -0.97
N ASP A 142 12.12 -1.53 -1.63
CA ASP A 142 13.38 -1.87 -0.98
C ASP A 142 13.86 -0.76 -0.05
N PHE A 143 13.69 0.51 -0.44
CA PHE A 143 13.99 1.67 0.40
C PHE A 143 13.14 1.68 1.67
N TRP A 144 11.82 1.56 1.56
CA TRP A 144 10.96 1.59 2.75
C TRP A 144 11.20 0.39 3.66
N GLY A 145 11.45 -0.79 3.09
CA GLY A 145 11.82 -2.00 3.84
C GLY A 145 13.12 -1.81 4.62
N ALA A 146 14.14 -1.25 3.98
CA ALA A 146 15.40 -0.93 4.63
C ALA A 146 15.26 0.19 5.68
N MET A 147 14.43 1.20 5.41
CA MET A 147 14.11 2.26 6.38
C MET A 147 13.44 1.68 7.63
N LEU A 148 12.51 0.74 7.48
CA LEU A 148 11.83 0.12 8.62
C LEU A 148 12.82 -0.58 9.57
N LEU A 149 13.77 -1.34 9.02
CA LEU A 149 14.83 -1.99 9.80
C LEU A 149 15.74 -0.96 10.51
N CYS A 150 16.04 0.16 9.85
CA CYS A 150 16.83 1.23 10.44
C CYS A 150 16.08 1.98 11.57
N VAL A 151 14.78 2.19 11.41
CA VAL A 151 13.90 2.79 12.43
C VAL A 151 13.78 1.85 13.65
N ASP A 152 13.60 0.55 13.42
CA ASP A 152 13.55 -0.46 14.48
C ASP A 152 14.84 -0.51 15.29
N GLU A 153 16.00 -0.44 14.63
CA GLU A 153 17.28 -0.37 15.32
C GLU A 153 17.44 0.93 16.13
N LYS A 154 17.02 2.08 15.58
CA LYS A 154 17.04 3.36 16.31
C LYS A 154 16.18 3.26 17.58
N LEU A 155 15.00 2.64 17.52
CA LEU A 155 14.16 2.41 18.70
C LEU A 155 14.84 1.51 19.73
N ARG A 156 15.48 0.43 19.28
CA ARG A 156 16.23 -0.48 20.16
C ARG A 156 17.28 0.30 20.95
N VAL A 157 18.10 1.09 20.25
CA VAL A 157 19.17 1.90 20.86
C VAL A 157 18.62 2.95 21.83
N LEU A 158 17.53 3.64 21.48
CA LEU A 158 16.91 4.63 22.37
C LEU A 158 16.35 4.00 23.65
N ARG A 159 15.72 2.83 23.54
CA ARG A 159 15.18 2.09 24.68
C ARG A 159 16.27 1.57 25.60
N GLU A 160 17.32 1.00 25.03
CA GLU A 160 18.50 0.53 25.76
C GLU A 160 19.13 1.68 26.55
N LYS A 161 19.37 2.83 25.90
CA LYS A 161 19.88 4.03 26.56
C LYS A 161 18.96 4.52 27.69
N ALA A 162 17.64 4.52 27.48
CA ALA A 162 16.69 4.92 28.51
C ALA A 162 16.70 3.95 29.71
N GLU A 163 16.88 2.65 29.47
CA GLU A 163 17.03 1.63 30.51
C GLU A 163 18.33 1.80 31.29
N GLU A 164 19.45 2.04 30.61
CA GLU A 164 20.73 2.34 31.24
C GLU A 164 20.66 3.58 32.12
N GLU A 165 20.03 4.66 31.63
CA GLU A 165 19.83 5.87 32.40
C GLU A 165 18.94 5.63 33.63
N ARG A 166 17.88 4.80 33.51
CA ARG A 166 17.06 4.41 34.67
C ARG A 166 17.89 3.58 35.66
N ARG A 167 18.71 2.64 35.19
CA ARG A 167 19.58 1.79 36.01
C ARG A 167 20.64 2.62 36.74
N GLY A 168 21.27 3.58 36.04
CA GLY A 168 22.24 4.51 36.60
C GLY A 168 21.63 5.40 37.70
N ARG A 169 20.39 5.88 37.49
CA ARG A 169 19.64 6.65 38.50
C ARG A 169 19.19 5.82 39.71
N ARG A 170 18.97 4.51 39.53
CA ARG A 170 18.50 3.59 40.57
C ARG A 170 19.60 3.10 41.52
N GLY A 171 20.83 3.57 41.32
CA GLY A 171 21.96 3.35 42.23
C GLY A 171 22.77 2.10 41.89
N LYS A 172 24.07 2.21 42.14
CA LYS A 172 25.15 1.22 41.96
C LYS A 172 25.01 0.04 42.95
N GLN A 173 23.83 -0.56 43.05
CA GLN A 173 23.50 -1.66 43.96
C GLN A 173 22.91 -2.81 43.14
N GLY A 174 23.81 -3.63 42.60
CA GLY A 174 23.47 -4.72 41.70
C GLY A 174 24.49 -4.87 40.56
N GLN A 175 25.78 -4.92 40.88
CA GLN A 175 26.78 -5.45 39.95
C GLN A 175 26.56 -6.97 39.87
N GLY A 176 25.68 -7.39 38.98
CA GLY A 176 25.70 -8.71 38.37
C GLY A 176 26.23 -8.54 36.95
N ALA A 177 27.25 -9.32 36.59
CA ALA A 177 27.96 -9.24 35.33
C ALA A 177 27.02 -9.32 34.11
N VAL A 178 26.84 -8.19 33.42
CA VAL A 178 26.32 -8.13 32.04
C VAL A 178 27.37 -7.38 31.23
N GLY A 179 28.57 -7.94 31.15
CA GLY A 179 29.70 -7.36 30.41
C GLY A 179 30.16 -8.23 29.24
N GLY A 180 29.55 -9.41 29.04
CA GLY A 180 29.95 -10.34 27.98
C GLY A 180 29.17 -10.19 26.68
N SER A 181 27.90 -9.74 26.73
CA SER A 181 27.09 -9.58 25.52
C SER A 181 27.45 -8.31 24.74
N ASP A 182 27.69 -7.20 25.43
CA ASP A 182 27.98 -5.91 24.80
C ASP A 182 29.32 -5.89 24.06
N ASP A 183 30.33 -6.59 24.58
CA ASP A 183 31.66 -6.69 23.98
C ASP A 183 31.61 -7.42 22.63
N ILE A 184 30.79 -8.48 22.57
CA ILE A 184 30.52 -9.25 21.34
C ILE A 184 29.75 -8.39 20.33
N HIS A 185 28.78 -7.59 20.78
CA HIS A 185 28.06 -6.67 19.88
C HIS A 185 28.99 -5.62 19.28
N ALA A 186 29.87 -5.02 20.07
CA ALA A 186 30.84 -4.05 19.57
C ALA A 186 31.82 -4.67 18.55
N GLU A 187 32.27 -5.92 18.76
CA GLU A 187 33.13 -6.63 17.81
C GLU A 187 32.39 -6.93 16.49
N VAL A 188 31.16 -7.44 16.57
CA VAL A 188 30.33 -7.71 15.39
C VAL A 188 30.02 -6.41 14.63
N ASP A 189 29.73 -5.32 15.34
CA ASP A 189 29.48 -4.02 14.74
C ASP A 189 30.72 -3.52 13.99
N SER A 190 31.88 -3.56 14.65
CA SER A 190 33.15 -3.18 14.02
C SER A 190 33.49 -4.08 12.82
N LEU A 191 33.08 -5.34 12.83
CA LEU A 191 33.28 -6.24 11.70
C LEU A 191 32.38 -5.85 10.52
N LEU A 192 31.12 -5.50 10.77
CA LEU A 192 30.11 -5.29 9.73
C LEU A 192 30.11 -3.86 9.18
N GLU A 193 30.56 -2.88 9.95
CA GLU A 193 30.58 -1.48 9.57
C GLU A 193 31.41 -1.23 8.30
N GLY A 194 30.85 -0.42 7.39
CA GLY A 194 31.51 -0.01 6.15
C GLY A 194 31.62 -1.09 5.06
N LYS A 195 31.08 -2.29 5.28
CA LYS A 195 31.02 -3.32 4.23
C LYS A 195 29.95 -2.99 3.18
N SER A 196 30.20 -3.43 1.93
CA SER A 196 29.21 -3.32 0.86
C SER A 196 28.02 -4.23 1.09
N THR A 197 26.88 -3.87 0.48
CA THR A 197 25.65 -4.68 0.49
C THR A 197 25.93 -6.13 0.08
N SER A 198 26.70 -6.35 -0.99
CA SER A 198 27.10 -7.69 -1.45
C SER A 198 27.94 -8.48 -0.45
N ALA A 199 28.91 -7.84 0.21
CA ALA A 199 29.76 -8.50 1.20
C ALA A 199 28.96 -8.90 2.45
N LEU A 200 27.95 -8.10 2.82
CA LEU A 200 27.04 -8.41 3.92
C LEU A 200 26.08 -9.54 3.57
N GLU A 201 25.61 -9.63 2.32
CA GLU A 201 24.81 -10.77 1.81
C GLU A 201 25.58 -12.09 1.83
N GLU A 202 26.84 -12.07 1.39
CA GLU A 202 27.70 -13.25 1.45
C GLU A 202 27.90 -13.74 2.90
N MET A 203 28.07 -12.80 3.83
CA MET A 203 28.22 -13.13 5.25
C MET A 203 26.94 -13.69 5.84
N GLU A 204 25.77 -13.12 5.49
CA GLU A 204 24.47 -13.66 5.89
C GLU A 204 24.28 -15.10 5.38
N ALA A 205 24.66 -15.38 4.13
CA ALA A 205 24.58 -16.73 3.58
C ALA A 205 25.43 -17.72 4.39
N GLN A 206 26.64 -17.31 4.82
CA GLN A 206 27.50 -18.13 5.68
C GLN A 206 26.90 -18.34 7.08
N VAL A 207 26.32 -17.30 7.68
CA VAL A 207 25.64 -17.38 8.99
C VAL A 207 24.44 -18.32 8.92
N VAL A 208 23.60 -18.17 7.88
CA VAL A 208 22.43 -19.03 7.67
C VAL A 208 22.83 -20.48 7.41
N ALA A 209 23.89 -20.73 6.62
CA ALA A 209 24.43 -22.07 6.41
C ALA A 209 24.93 -22.70 7.72
N THR A 210 25.57 -21.91 8.58
CA THR A 210 26.06 -22.36 9.90
C THR A 210 24.91 -22.72 10.84
N LEU A 211 23.85 -21.91 10.86
CA LEU A 211 22.63 -22.15 11.65
C LEU A 211 21.87 -23.39 11.17
N THR A 212 21.68 -23.54 9.86
CA THR A 212 20.89 -24.64 9.27
C THR A 212 21.65 -25.97 9.21
N GLY A 213 22.98 -25.92 9.10
CA GLY A 213 23.85 -27.10 9.03
C GLY A 213 24.05 -27.83 10.36
N GLY A 214 23.44 -27.39 11.46
CA GLY A 214 23.55 -28.01 12.79
C GLY A 214 24.94 -27.87 13.44
N GLY A 215 25.84 -27.06 12.86
CA GLY A 215 27.18 -26.78 13.36
C GLY A 215 27.27 -25.60 14.33
N ALA A 216 26.16 -24.88 14.53
CA ALA A 216 26.09 -23.75 15.45
C ALA A 216 26.11 -24.23 16.91
N VAL A 217 27.30 -24.22 17.53
CA VAL A 217 27.46 -24.48 18.97
C VAL A 217 26.74 -23.42 19.81
N GLU A 218 26.64 -22.19 19.30
CA GLU A 218 25.99 -21.05 19.96
C GLU A 218 24.91 -20.44 19.05
N VAL A 219 23.75 -21.10 18.97
CA VAL A 219 22.62 -20.65 18.12
C VAL A 219 22.21 -19.20 18.43
N GLU A 220 22.11 -18.84 19.70
CA GLU A 220 21.71 -17.50 20.15
C GLU A 220 22.71 -16.41 19.72
N TYR A 221 24.00 -16.73 19.63
CA TYR A 221 25.01 -15.81 19.10
C TYR A 221 24.77 -15.57 17.60
N TRP A 222 24.62 -16.64 16.82
CA TRP A 222 24.40 -16.53 15.38
C TRP A 222 23.06 -15.89 15.00
N GLU A 223 22.02 -16.09 15.80
CA GLU A 223 20.74 -15.38 15.65
C GLU A 223 20.90 -13.87 15.88
N ARG A 224 21.71 -13.47 16.88
CA ARG A 224 22.06 -12.07 17.12
C ARG A 224 22.89 -11.48 16.00
N VAL A 225 23.90 -12.21 15.50
CA VAL A 225 24.70 -11.79 14.33
C VAL A 225 23.82 -11.62 13.11
N LYS A 226 22.87 -12.55 12.86
CA LYS A 226 21.91 -12.46 11.76
C LYS A 226 21.01 -11.22 11.88
N ALA A 227 20.49 -10.94 13.07
CA ALA A 227 19.70 -9.73 13.30
C ALA A 227 20.52 -8.46 13.04
N ARG A 228 21.80 -8.46 13.45
CA ARG A 228 22.70 -7.33 13.22
C ARG A 228 23.06 -7.15 11.75
N LEU A 229 23.28 -8.25 11.02
CA LEU A 229 23.48 -8.25 9.57
C LEU A 229 22.28 -7.65 8.83
N ALA A 230 21.05 -7.96 9.24
CA ALA A 230 19.85 -7.39 8.62
C ALA A 230 19.84 -5.85 8.69
N TYR A 231 20.22 -5.27 9.84
CA TYR A 231 20.38 -3.83 9.99
C TYR A 231 21.48 -3.26 9.10
N PHE A 232 22.68 -3.83 9.12
CA PHE A 232 23.79 -3.31 8.32
C PHE A 232 23.53 -3.42 6.82
N LYS A 233 22.88 -4.50 6.36
CA LYS A 233 22.42 -4.64 4.99
C LYS A 233 21.42 -3.55 4.61
N ALA A 234 20.43 -3.31 5.47
CA ALA A 234 19.47 -2.24 5.26
C ALA A 234 20.15 -0.87 5.20
N ALA A 235 21.08 -0.59 6.12
CA ALA A 235 21.83 0.65 6.15
C ALA A 235 22.68 0.84 4.87
N ALA A 236 23.38 -0.20 4.41
CA ALA A 236 24.17 -0.16 3.17
C ALA A 236 23.27 0.02 1.94
N LEU A 237 22.14 -0.67 1.88
CA LEU A 237 21.16 -0.53 0.80
C LEU A 237 20.58 0.88 0.73
N LEU A 238 20.30 1.52 1.86
CA LEU A 238 19.85 2.92 1.90
C LEU A 238 20.90 3.89 1.37
N GLU A 239 22.18 3.66 1.67
CA GLU A 239 23.30 4.45 1.13
C GLU A 239 23.42 4.26 -0.39
N ASP A 240 23.30 3.01 -0.88
CA ASP A 240 23.32 2.69 -2.30
C ASP A 240 22.15 3.37 -3.04
N ILE A 241 20.92 3.25 -2.52
CA ILE A 241 19.73 3.89 -3.09
C ILE A 241 19.87 5.41 -3.06
N HIS A 242 20.32 5.98 -1.94
CA HIS A 242 20.55 7.42 -1.81
C HIS A 242 21.57 7.94 -2.83
N ALA A 243 22.68 7.21 -3.05
CA ALA A 243 23.67 7.57 -4.05
C ALA A 243 23.08 7.55 -5.47
N VAL A 244 22.26 6.55 -5.81
CA VAL A 244 21.58 6.49 -7.11
C VAL A 244 20.58 7.63 -7.29
N LEU A 245 19.81 7.98 -6.25
CA LEU A 245 18.85 9.09 -6.32
C LEU A 245 19.56 10.45 -6.44
N ALA A 246 20.69 10.63 -5.74
CA ALA A 246 21.51 11.82 -5.84
C ALA A 246 22.08 12.00 -7.26
N ASP A 247 22.61 10.92 -7.87
CA ASP A 247 23.12 10.95 -9.24
C ASP A 247 22.00 11.27 -10.26
N LYS A 248 20.83 10.64 -10.11
CA LYS A 248 19.64 10.95 -10.93
C LYS A 248 19.22 12.42 -10.82
N SER A 249 19.25 12.99 -9.62
CA SER A 249 18.91 14.40 -9.40
C SER A 249 19.90 15.34 -10.08
N VAL A 250 21.21 15.08 -9.93
CA VAL A 250 22.26 15.85 -10.62
C VAL A 250 22.10 15.77 -12.14
N ASP A 251 21.82 14.59 -12.68
CA ASP A 251 21.58 14.41 -14.11
C ASP A 251 20.31 15.11 -14.59
N ALA A 252 19.24 15.10 -13.79
CA ALA A 252 18.01 15.82 -14.09
C ALA A 252 18.26 17.34 -14.10
N GLN A 253 19.02 17.87 -13.13
CA GLN A 253 19.43 19.28 -13.08
C GLN A 253 20.28 19.66 -14.30
N ARG A 254 21.25 18.82 -14.70
CA ARG A 254 22.07 19.04 -15.91
C ARG A 254 21.19 19.08 -17.16
N ARG A 255 20.22 18.17 -17.29
CA ARG A 255 19.29 18.14 -18.44
C ARG A 255 18.44 19.40 -18.49
N ALA A 256 17.86 19.82 -17.36
CA ALA A 256 17.09 21.04 -17.26
C ALA A 256 17.93 22.27 -17.69
N MET A 257 19.17 22.38 -17.21
CA MET A 257 20.09 23.45 -17.62
C MET A 257 20.41 23.42 -19.13
N MET A 258 20.54 22.24 -19.73
CA MET A 258 20.78 22.13 -21.18
C MET A 258 19.52 22.47 -22.00
N GLU A 259 18.33 22.12 -21.52
CA GLU A 259 17.07 22.43 -22.17
C GLU A 259 16.75 23.93 -22.10
N GLU A 260 16.98 24.57 -20.95
CA GLU A 260 16.91 26.02 -20.79
C GLU A 260 17.99 26.75 -21.61
N GLY A 261 19.18 26.18 -21.71
CA GLY A 261 20.28 26.70 -22.54
C GLY A 261 20.12 26.45 -24.05
N ALA A 262 19.22 25.53 -24.46
CA ALA A 262 18.93 25.18 -25.85
C ALA A 262 17.70 25.87 -26.42
N ALA A 263 17.04 26.76 -25.66
CA ALA A 263 15.96 27.58 -26.19
C ALA A 263 16.47 28.49 -27.33
N PRO A 264 15.85 28.46 -28.54
CA PRO A 264 16.19 29.39 -29.59
C PRO A 264 15.81 30.80 -29.14
N VAL A 265 16.64 31.77 -29.51
CA VAL A 265 16.44 33.22 -29.33
C VAL A 265 14.97 33.62 -29.60
N GLY A 266 14.19 33.70 -28.53
CA GLY A 266 12.87 34.30 -28.45
C GLY A 266 12.83 34.98 -27.09
N GLY A 267 12.68 36.30 -27.08
CA GLY A 267 12.87 37.16 -25.90
C GLY A 267 12.06 36.75 -24.65
N PRO A 268 12.34 37.37 -23.49
CA PRO A 268 11.83 36.94 -22.20
C PRO A 268 10.32 36.76 -22.24
N ARG A 269 9.88 35.51 -22.01
CA ARG A 269 8.48 35.14 -21.93
C ARG A 269 7.95 35.69 -20.59
N ASP A 270 6.95 36.56 -20.66
CA ASP A 270 6.40 37.25 -19.50
C ASP A 270 5.87 36.22 -18.48
N PRO A 271 6.33 36.23 -17.22
CA PRO A 271 5.86 35.29 -16.19
C PRO A 271 4.34 35.37 -15.97
N ALA A 272 3.70 36.51 -16.25
CA ALA A 272 2.25 36.63 -16.21
C ALA A 272 1.56 35.84 -17.34
N ALA A 273 2.20 35.73 -18.52
CA ALA A 273 1.67 34.95 -19.64
C ALA A 273 1.84 33.43 -19.40
N ALA A 274 2.93 33.00 -18.76
CA ALA A 274 3.14 31.60 -18.38
C ALA A 274 2.12 31.14 -17.31
N ALA A 275 1.86 31.98 -16.30
CA ALA A 275 0.85 31.71 -15.28
C ALA A 275 -0.57 31.64 -15.88
N ALA A 276 -0.89 32.52 -16.83
CA ALA A 276 -2.18 32.50 -17.52
C ALA A 276 -2.36 31.25 -18.40
N GLU A 277 -1.31 30.78 -19.09
CA GLU A 277 -1.35 29.53 -19.87
C GLU A 277 -1.53 28.30 -18.96
N GLU A 278 -0.97 28.32 -17.75
CA GLU A 278 -1.11 27.25 -16.76
C GLU A 278 -2.50 27.23 -16.10
N GLU A 279 -3.05 28.40 -15.76
CA GLU A 279 -4.42 28.52 -15.27
C GLU A 279 -5.45 28.09 -16.34
N GLU A 280 -5.24 28.45 -17.60
CA GLU A 280 -6.09 28.01 -18.71
C GLU A 280 -5.99 26.50 -18.97
N ARG A 281 -4.80 25.90 -18.77
CA ARG A 281 -4.61 24.45 -18.89
C ARG A 281 -5.36 23.70 -17.79
N LEU A 282 -5.25 24.15 -16.54
CA LEU A 282 -5.96 23.56 -15.40
C LEU A 282 -7.49 23.71 -15.54
N ALA A 283 -7.95 24.85 -16.06
CA ALA A 283 -9.38 25.06 -16.34
C ALA A 283 -9.90 24.08 -17.41
N ARG A 284 -9.13 23.82 -18.48
CA ARG A 284 -9.50 22.87 -19.53
C ARG A 284 -9.46 21.41 -19.05
N GLU A 285 -8.59 21.07 -18.11
CA GLU A 285 -8.55 19.74 -17.49
C GLU A 285 -9.75 19.52 -16.57
N ALA A 286 -10.13 20.53 -15.78
CA ALA A 286 -11.34 20.48 -14.95
C ALA A 286 -12.62 20.35 -15.81
N GLU A 287 -12.75 21.12 -16.90
CA GLU A 287 -13.89 20.99 -17.82
C GLU A 287 -13.98 19.61 -18.49
N ARG A 288 -12.83 18.97 -18.77
CA ARG A 288 -12.80 17.61 -19.32
C ARG A 288 -13.24 16.59 -18.29
N ALA A 289 -12.79 16.71 -17.03
CA ALA A 289 -13.21 15.83 -15.95
C ALA A 289 -14.73 15.93 -15.70
N ASP A 290 -15.27 17.15 -15.68
CA ASP A 290 -16.71 17.37 -15.55
C ASP A 290 -17.51 16.80 -16.74
N ALA A 291 -16.97 16.91 -17.95
CA ALA A 291 -17.59 16.34 -19.15
C ALA A 291 -17.57 14.80 -19.15
N GLU A 292 -16.48 14.19 -18.68
CA GLU A 292 -16.37 12.74 -18.52
C GLU A 292 -17.33 12.22 -17.43
N GLU A 293 -17.46 12.93 -16.32
CA GLU A 293 -18.44 12.59 -15.27
C GLU A 293 -19.88 12.73 -15.79
N ALA A 294 -20.19 13.79 -16.54
CA ALA A 294 -21.49 13.97 -17.16
C ALA A 294 -21.81 12.88 -18.20
N ALA A 295 -20.83 12.45 -18.98
CA ALA A 295 -20.96 11.35 -19.92
C ALA A 295 -21.25 10.02 -19.20
N ALA A 296 -20.49 9.72 -18.14
CA ALA A 296 -20.70 8.52 -17.32
C ALA A 296 -22.09 8.49 -16.66
N ARG A 297 -22.57 9.64 -16.14
CA ARG A 297 -23.93 9.78 -15.60
C ARG A 297 -25.00 9.56 -16.68
N GLN A 298 -24.78 10.07 -17.89
CA GLN A 298 -25.72 9.92 -18.99
C GLN A 298 -25.76 8.48 -19.52
N GLU A 299 -24.62 7.78 -19.52
CA GLU A 299 -24.53 6.38 -19.89
C GLU A 299 -25.20 5.47 -18.85
N ALA A 300 -24.99 5.73 -17.55
CA ALA A 300 -25.70 5.05 -16.46
C ALA A 300 -27.23 5.28 -16.54
N PHE A 301 -27.68 6.48 -16.91
CA PHE A 301 -29.09 6.77 -17.13
C PHE A 301 -29.69 6.06 -18.36
N ARG A 302 -28.90 5.87 -19.43
CA ARG A 302 -29.31 5.10 -20.61
C ARG A 302 -29.40 3.60 -20.31
N ALA A 303 -28.42 3.07 -19.57
CA ALA A 303 -28.40 1.67 -19.16
C ALA A 303 -29.59 1.32 -18.25
N THR A 304 -29.95 2.21 -17.32
CA THR A 304 -31.12 2.01 -16.43
C THR A 304 -32.45 2.11 -17.18
N ARG A 305 -32.56 2.96 -18.21
CA ARG A 305 -33.76 3.06 -19.05
C ARG A 305 -33.95 1.86 -19.99
N ALA A 306 -32.86 1.27 -20.48
CA ALA A 306 -32.90 0.08 -21.35
C ALA A 306 -33.43 -1.18 -20.63
N ILE A 307 -33.27 -1.24 -19.30
CA ILE A 307 -33.77 -2.35 -18.46
C ILE A 307 -35.28 -2.20 -18.16
N GLY A 308 -35.87 -1.01 -18.36
CA GLY A 308 -37.26 -0.69 -18.00
C GLY A 308 -38.27 -0.63 -19.15
N SER A 309 -37.93 -1.06 -20.37
CA SER A 309 -38.89 -1.12 -21.47
C SER A 309 -39.47 -2.53 -21.61
N PRO A 310 -40.73 -2.78 -21.20
CA PRO A 310 -41.41 -4.01 -21.55
C PRO A 310 -41.64 -4.02 -23.07
N SER A 311 -41.15 -5.06 -23.74
CA SER A 311 -41.51 -5.31 -25.14
C SER A 311 -43.04 -5.41 -25.28
N PRO A 312 -43.62 -4.84 -26.35
CA PRO A 312 -45.06 -4.84 -26.58
C PRO A 312 -45.64 -6.25 -26.78
#